data_AF-A0A661VPI1-F1
#
_entry.id   AF-A0A661VPI1-F1
#
_cell.length_a   1.000
_cell.length_b   1.000
_cell.length_c   1.000
_cell.angle_alpha   90.00
_cell.angle_beta   90.00
_cell.angle_gamma   90.00
#
_symmetry.space_group_name_H-M   'P 1'
#
loop_
_entity.id
_entity.type
_entity.pdbx_description
1 polymer ?
#
loop_
_entity_poly.entity_id
_entity_poly.type
_entity_poly.pdbx_seq_one_letter_code
_entity_poly.pdbx_strand_id
1 'polypeptide(L)'
;MRIKEVHHMAEEITLTIDGKEVKGERGDTILQVCQKNGIDVPTLCHFEGLSDIGSCRLCIAEIEERGRTRIDTSCTTPAVEGMVVQVSTKQLNEMRRAILELLFSEGNHYCMYCVASGDCELQDMAYRFGIDYIRWPLLYPERHIDASHKYVVMDPNRCILCRRCVRACAELVGNHTLGVGGRDSEAEIIADLKLPWGESSCVNAGACLQVCPTGAILDRRSAYKGKKDQVERVKSTCLFCSVGCGTELVSRDNYLIRVEGDWEAEPNKGILCAAGRFEPLYDEERTRVLRPLVKRDGRLEETTWDEALDLVAEKLGDSDKNALGALTSARATNETLELFAKLFRGIGVENIGCLEGPIAEPPEKEINLAELDEADMFIVVGEDLAEDHQVVGFFVKRGVNNRGARLVIVDDKETGFVPLAYRWLKPDEVEEAVRLCDAAARPAVIYGARAGEELAVLRKELAGKAGFFWMAPATNSRGALAAGLNGAFNAEAAQNVYVLACDDGKVGDELLARLKKANFVAVQSSYVEPWAEVADVVLPTVIWAEKEGTITNLEGRTLKVAKAVEPPAAVKGEAEVLKALIGRLGS
;
A
#
# COMPACT_ATOMS: atom_id res chain seq x y z
N MET A 1 -15.07 33.18 18.76
CA MET A 1 -16.39 33.44 18.15
C MET A 1 -16.89 32.09 17.64
N ARG A 2 -17.97 31.56 18.23
CA ARG A 2 -18.46 30.19 18.02
C ARG A 2 -18.81 29.97 16.55
N ILE A 3 -18.08 29.11 15.84
CA ILE A 3 -18.53 28.54 14.57
C ILE A 3 -19.45 27.39 14.97
N LYS A 4 -20.76 27.62 14.84
CA LYS A 4 -21.75 26.54 14.92
C LYS A 4 -21.44 25.55 13.81
N GLU A 5 -21.39 24.26 14.15
CA GLU A 5 -21.53 23.18 13.19
C GLU A 5 -22.80 23.43 12.37
N VAL A 6 -22.60 23.80 11.12
CA VAL A 6 -23.65 23.73 10.11
C VAL A 6 -23.30 22.50 9.32
N HIS A 7 -24.05 21.42 9.50
CA HIS A 7 -24.24 20.45 8.43
C HIS A 7 -24.78 21.24 7.23
N HIS A 8 -23.89 21.75 6.37
CA HIS A 8 -24.29 22.29 5.08
C HIS A 8 -24.83 21.11 4.28
N MET A 9 -26.16 20.98 4.24
CA MET A 9 -26.80 20.31 3.13
C MET A 9 -26.26 20.99 1.88
N ALA A 10 -25.55 20.23 1.04
CA ALA A 10 -25.01 20.74 -0.20
C ALA A 10 -26.15 21.38 -0.99
N GLU A 11 -26.08 22.70 -1.18
CA GLU A 11 -27.11 23.43 -1.91
C GLU A 11 -26.97 23.06 -3.39
N GLU A 12 -27.98 22.39 -3.94
CA GLU A 12 -28.02 22.00 -5.35
C GLU A 12 -27.96 23.28 -6.21
N ILE A 13 -27.04 23.31 -7.17
CA ILE A 13 -26.93 24.38 -8.16
C ILE A 13 -27.22 23.82 -9.55
N THR A 14 -27.83 24.66 -10.39
CA THR A 14 -28.14 24.34 -11.78
C THR A 14 -27.31 25.22 -12.70
N LEU A 15 -26.70 24.61 -13.72
CA LEU A 15 -25.96 25.31 -14.76
C LEU A 15 -26.23 24.69 -16.13
N THR A 16 -25.95 25.44 -17.18
CA THR A 16 -26.05 24.96 -18.57
C THR A 16 -24.66 24.66 -19.11
N ILE A 17 -24.38 23.42 -19.47
CA ILE A 17 -23.11 23.01 -20.12
C ILE A 17 -23.40 22.44 -21.50
N ASP A 18 -22.77 23.00 -22.55
CA ASP A 18 -23.00 22.62 -23.96
C ASP A 18 -24.50 22.60 -24.33
N GLY A 19 -25.27 23.55 -23.80
CA GLY A 19 -26.71 23.67 -24.00
C GLY A 19 -27.58 22.67 -23.21
N LYS A 20 -26.99 21.83 -22.36
CA LYS A 20 -27.71 20.91 -21.46
C LYS A 20 -27.75 21.47 -20.05
N GLU A 21 -28.92 21.45 -19.43
CA GLU A 21 -29.07 21.73 -18.01
C GLU A 21 -28.49 20.57 -17.19
N VAL A 22 -27.59 20.89 -16.26
CA VAL A 22 -26.90 19.93 -15.40
C VAL A 22 -26.95 20.39 -13.95
N LYS A 23 -26.87 19.42 -13.04
CA LYS A 23 -26.92 19.64 -11.60
C LYS A 23 -25.56 19.45 -10.98
N GLY A 24 -25.21 20.34 -10.06
CA GLY A 24 -24.01 20.25 -9.24
C GLY A 24 -24.32 20.64 -7.80
N GLU A 25 -23.28 20.69 -6.99
CA GLU A 25 -23.36 21.13 -5.60
C GLU A 25 -22.57 22.43 -5.42
N ARG A 26 -23.09 23.35 -4.60
CA ARG A 26 -22.33 24.56 -4.25
C ARG A 26 -20.98 24.18 -3.64
N GLY A 27 -19.90 24.62 -4.30
CA GLY A 27 -18.53 24.27 -3.94
C GLY A 27 -17.83 23.42 -5.01
N ASP A 28 -18.59 22.75 -5.88
CA ASP A 28 -18.01 22.05 -7.03
C ASP A 28 -17.33 23.03 -7.99
N THR A 29 -16.28 22.55 -8.64
CA THR A 29 -15.71 23.17 -9.85
C THR A 29 -16.53 22.78 -11.08
N ILE A 30 -16.40 23.53 -12.17
CA ILE A 30 -17.03 23.19 -13.44
C ILE A 30 -16.67 21.75 -13.87
N LEU A 31 -15.41 21.33 -13.69
CA LEU A 31 -14.96 19.97 -14.03
C LEU A 31 -15.69 18.90 -13.20
N GLN A 32 -15.87 19.12 -11.90
CA GLN A 32 -16.58 18.18 -11.04
C GLN A 32 -18.06 18.06 -11.43
N VAL A 33 -18.71 19.18 -11.78
CA VAL A 33 -20.08 19.13 -12.31
C VAL A 33 -20.12 18.35 -13.62
N CYS A 34 -19.16 18.57 -14.54
CA CYS A 34 -19.06 17.78 -15.77
C CYS A 34 -18.94 16.27 -15.47
N GLN A 35 -18.04 15.88 -14.57
CA GLN A 35 -17.81 14.47 -14.19
C GLN A 35 -19.07 13.82 -13.60
N LYS A 36 -19.74 14.48 -12.66
CA LYS A 36 -21.01 13.99 -12.05
C LYS A 36 -22.13 13.78 -13.09
N ASN A 37 -22.09 14.51 -14.19
CA ASN A 37 -23.09 14.46 -15.26
C ASN A 37 -22.62 13.71 -16.52
N GLY A 38 -21.49 12.99 -16.47
CA GLY A 38 -20.97 12.22 -17.59
C GLY A 38 -20.54 13.06 -18.80
N ILE A 39 -20.19 14.33 -18.58
CA ILE A 39 -19.64 15.23 -19.59
C ILE A 39 -18.12 15.11 -19.57
N ASP A 40 -17.56 14.66 -20.69
CA ASP A 40 -16.12 14.47 -20.83
C ASP A 40 -15.41 15.80 -21.10
N VAL A 41 -14.43 16.13 -20.23
CA VAL A 41 -13.56 17.30 -20.37
C VAL A 41 -12.09 16.81 -20.37
N PRO A 42 -11.30 17.12 -21.40
CA PRO A 42 -9.91 16.66 -21.48
C PRO A 42 -9.04 17.24 -20.36
N THR A 43 -8.25 16.40 -19.71
CA THR A 43 -7.29 16.80 -18.68
C THR A 43 -6.00 15.98 -18.77
N LEU A 44 -4.90 16.54 -18.25
CA LEU A 44 -3.62 15.83 -18.02
C LEU A 44 -3.05 16.06 -16.61
N CYS A 45 -3.40 17.17 -15.96
CA CYS A 45 -2.96 17.45 -14.59
C CYS A 45 -4.00 17.05 -13.54
N HIS A 46 -5.29 17.05 -13.88
CA HIS A 46 -6.32 16.58 -12.95
C HIS A 46 -6.11 15.09 -12.66
N PHE A 47 -6.30 14.68 -11.41
CA PHE A 47 -6.30 13.28 -10.98
C PHE A 47 -7.18 13.20 -9.74
N GLU A 48 -8.05 12.19 -9.68
CA GLU A 48 -8.98 12.04 -8.56
C GLU A 48 -8.23 11.87 -7.22
N GLY A 49 -8.64 12.63 -6.21
CA GLY A 49 -7.95 12.68 -4.91
C GLY A 49 -6.77 13.66 -4.81
N LEU A 50 -6.40 14.37 -5.89
CA LEU A 50 -5.43 15.47 -5.85
C LEU A 50 -6.09 16.83 -6.05
N SER A 51 -5.57 17.86 -5.40
CA SER A 51 -5.99 19.24 -5.59
C SER A 51 -5.77 19.74 -7.02
N ASP A 52 -6.73 20.45 -7.60
CA ASP A 52 -6.60 20.96 -8.96
C ASP A 52 -5.80 22.28 -9.04
N ILE A 53 -4.86 22.34 -9.98
CA ILE A 53 -3.96 23.50 -10.16
C ILE A 53 -4.02 24.12 -11.55
N GLY A 54 -4.79 23.54 -12.47
CA GLY A 54 -4.94 24.05 -13.84
C GLY A 54 -3.65 24.12 -14.66
N SER A 55 -2.61 23.34 -14.34
CA SER A 55 -1.28 23.46 -14.96
C SER A 55 -1.26 23.10 -16.45
N CYS A 56 -1.97 22.04 -16.85
CA CYS A 56 -1.94 21.57 -18.25
C CYS A 56 -2.81 22.38 -19.21
N ARG A 57 -3.73 23.21 -18.70
CA ARG A 57 -4.67 24.05 -19.47
C ARG A 57 -5.57 23.33 -20.50
N LEU A 58 -5.64 22.00 -20.52
CA LEU A 58 -6.53 21.27 -21.44
C LEU A 58 -8.02 21.39 -21.10
N CYS A 59 -8.32 21.58 -19.82
CA CYS A 59 -9.68 21.66 -19.29
C CYS A 59 -10.33 23.04 -19.50
N ILE A 60 -9.78 23.88 -20.39
CA ILE A 60 -10.34 25.19 -20.71
C ILE A 60 -11.80 25.06 -21.16
N ALA A 61 -12.61 26.01 -20.72
CA ALA A 61 -14.02 26.14 -21.01
C ALA A 61 -14.36 27.60 -21.31
N GLU A 62 -15.32 27.83 -22.20
CA GLU A 62 -15.91 29.14 -22.43
C GLU A 62 -17.03 29.35 -21.42
N ILE A 63 -16.96 30.43 -20.64
CA ILE A 63 -17.91 30.77 -19.58
C ILE A 63 -18.58 32.08 -19.95
N GLU A 64 -19.89 32.05 -20.11
CA GLU A 64 -20.70 33.24 -20.37
C GLU A 64 -21.18 33.86 -19.06
N GLU A 65 -20.81 35.11 -18.83
CA GLU A 65 -21.22 35.88 -17.67
C GLU A 65 -21.61 37.30 -18.09
N ARG A 66 -22.86 37.69 -17.81
CA ARG A 66 -23.40 39.05 -18.11
C ARG A 66 -23.19 39.48 -19.58
N GLY A 67 -23.34 38.55 -20.52
CA GLY A 67 -23.19 38.81 -21.96
C GLY A 67 -21.74 38.93 -22.44
N ARG A 68 -20.75 38.50 -21.63
CA ARG A 68 -19.34 38.38 -22.02
C ARG A 68 -18.89 36.93 -21.89
N THR A 69 -18.17 36.45 -22.89
CA THR A 69 -17.54 35.12 -22.85
C THR A 69 -16.08 35.28 -22.41
N ARG A 70 -15.68 34.57 -21.36
CA ARG A 70 -14.26 34.41 -20.97
C ARG A 70 -13.86 32.94 -21.11
N ILE A 71 -12.57 32.69 -21.31
CA ILE A 71 -12.03 31.33 -21.30
C ILE A 71 -11.24 31.13 -20.01
N ASP A 72 -11.57 30.09 -19.26
CA ASP A 72 -10.92 29.76 -17.99
C ASP A 72 -10.84 28.24 -17.81
N THR A 73 -10.08 27.76 -16.82
CA THR A 73 -9.90 26.33 -16.55
C THR A 73 -11.04 25.75 -15.72
N SER A 74 -11.78 24.79 -16.28
CA SER A 74 -12.91 24.15 -15.58
C SER A 74 -12.54 23.47 -14.25
N CYS A 75 -11.30 23.00 -14.10
CA CYS A 75 -10.84 22.32 -12.89
C CYS A 75 -10.55 23.26 -11.71
N THR A 76 -10.44 24.57 -11.93
CA THR A 76 -10.16 25.54 -10.84
C THR A 76 -11.26 26.58 -10.69
N THR A 77 -12.15 26.70 -11.68
CA THR A 77 -13.26 27.65 -11.62
C THR A 77 -14.45 27.04 -10.88
N PRO A 78 -14.91 27.64 -9.77
CA PRO A 78 -16.13 27.20 -9.07
C PRO A 78 -17.36 27.33 -9.97
N ALA A 79 -18.21 26.30 -9.95
CA ALA A 79 -19.52 26.33 -10.58
C ALA A 79 -20.48 27.18 -9.72
N VAL A 80 -21.26 28.05 -10.37
CA VAL A 80 -22.30 28.84 -9.70
C VAL A 80 -23.63 28.71 -10.43
N GLU A 81 -24.71 28.90 -9.68
CA GLU A 81 -26.09 28.89 -10.18
C GLU A 81 -26.25 29.77 -11.44
N GLY A 82 -26.90 29.20 -12.45
CA GLY A 82 -27.19 29.88 -13.72
C GLY A 82 -25.98 30.10 -14.63
N MET A 83 -24.80 29.53 -14.32
CA MET A 83 -23.66 29.57 -15.24
C MET A 83 -24.01 28.93 -16.59
N VAL A 84 -23.58 29.56 -17.68
CA VAL A 84 -23.62 28.98 -19.02
C VAL A 84 -22.19 28.73 -19.46
N VAL A 85 -21.88 27.47 -19.75
CA VAL A 85 -20.52 27.00 -20.04
C VAL A 85 -20.54 26.21 -21.35
N GLN A 86 -19.52 26.38 -22.17
CA GLN A 86 -19.25 25.50 -23.31
C GLN A 86 -17.90 24.83 -23.09
N VAL A 87 -17.84 23.52 -23.27
CA VAL A 87 -16.62 22.70 -23.13
C VAL A 87 -16.23 22.01 -24.44
N SER A 88 -17.09 22.02 -25.46
CA SER A 88 -16.89 21.26 -26.70
C SER A 88 -16.86 22.09 -27.99
N THR A 89 -16.58 23.40 -27.90
CA THR A 89 -16.55 24.27 -29.09
C THR A 89 -15.37 23.97 -30.02
N LYS A 90 -15.54 24.31 -31.31
CA LYS A 90 -14.45 24.22 -32.30
C LYS A 90 -13.24 25.05 -31.87
N GLN A 91 -13.47 26.26 -31.35
CA GLN A 91 -12.42 27.16 -30.87
C GLN A 91 -11.64 26.55 -29.70
N LEU A 92 -12.33 25.98 -28.70
CA LEU A 92 -11.68 25.29 -27.59
C LEU A 92 -10.83 24.12 -28.07
N ASN A 93 -11.30 23.36 -29.05
CA ASN A 93 -10.53 22.23 -29.60
C ASN A 93 -9.28 22.68 -30.36
N GLU A 94 -9.34 23.79 -31.11
CA GLU A 94 -8.17 24.40 -31.74
C GLU A 94 -7.15 24.90 -30.71
N MET A 95 -7.62 25.49 -29.60
CA MET A 95 -6.77 25.94 -28.48
C MET A 95 -6.12 24.76 -27.75
N ARG A 96 -6.87 23.69 -27.46
CA ARG A 96 -6.35 22.45 -26.86
C ARG A 96 -5.29 21.81 -27.74
N ARG A 97 -5.51 21.76 -29.05
CA ARG A 97 -4.50 21.31 -30.01
C ARG A 97 -3.23 22.16 -29.92
N ALA A 98 -3.35 23.49 -29.88
CA ALA A 98 -2.19 24.38 -29.76
C ALA A 98 -1.43 24.17 -28.43
N ILE A 99 -2.14 23.99 -27.31
CA ILE A 99 -1.55 23.68 -26.00
C ILE A 99 -0.77 22.35 -26.05
N LEU A 100 -1.36 21.31 -26.62
CA LEU A 100 -0.68 20.01 -26.77
C LEU A 100 0.58 20.12 -27.63
N GLU A 101 0.52 20.84 -28.74
CA GLU A 101 1.70 21.07 -29.59
C GLU A 101 2.81 21.81 -28.83
N LEU A 102 2.48 22.74 -27.93
CA LEU A 102 3.47 23.37 -27.05
C LEU A 102 4.07 22.37 -26.05
N LEU A 103 3.25 21.55 -25.39
CA LEU A 103 3.74 20.50 -24.48
C LEU A 103 4.67 19.50 -25.19
N PHE A 104 4.39 19.18 -26.45
CA PHE A 104 5.28 18.36 -27.26
C PHE A 104 6.57 19.09 -27.65
N SER A 105 6.52 20.41 -27.90
CA SER A 105 7.69 21.19 -28.30
C SER A 105 8.72 21.40 -27.17
N GLU A 106 8.27 21.41 -25.91
CA GLU A 106 9.08 21.67 -24.72
C GLU A 106 9.83 20.45 -24.17
N GLY A 107 9.57 19.25 -24.68
CA GLY A 107 10.16 18.00 -24.20
C GLY A 107 10.58 17.06 -25.32
N ASN A 108 11.34 16.02 -24.99
CA ASN A 108 11.76 14.99 -25.94
C ASN A 108 10.78 13.81 -25.92
N HIS A 109 9.69 13.94 -26.66
CA HIS A 109 8.61 12.95 -26.71
C HIS A 109 8.79 11.93 -27.85
N TYR A 110 9.84 11.12 -27.76
CA TYR A 110 10.10 10.05 -28.72
C TYR A 110 9.31 8.77 -28.39
N CYS A 111 8.03 8.75 -28.80
CA CYS A 111 7.10 7.67 -28.46
C CYS A 111 7.61 6.28 -28.85
N MET A 112 8.38 6.15 -29.94
CA MET A 112 8.95 4.87 -30.39
C MET A 112 9.88 4.18 -29.37
N TYR A 113 10.47 4.94 -28.44
CA TYR A 113 11.36 4.42 -27.39
C TYR A 113 10.78 4.61 -25.98
N CYS A 114 9.57 5.16 -25.86
CA CYS A 114 8.98 5.49 -24.57
C CYS A 114 8.27 4.27 -23.96
N VAL A 115 8.55 3.97 -22.69
CA VAL A 115 7.87 2.90 -21.92
C VAL A 115 6.37 3.10 -21.85
N ALA A 116 5.89 4.35 -21.86
CA ALA A 116 4.48 4.69 -21.76
C ALA A 116 3.76 4.69 -23.13
N SER A 117 4.47 4.52 -24.25
CA SER A 117 3.83 4.54 -25.58
C SER A 117 2.71 3.50 -25.69
N GLY A 118 1.53 3.89 -26.14
CA GLY A 118 0.30 3.07 -26.13
C GLY A 118 -0.49 3.12 -24.82
N ASP A 119 0.14 3.56 -23.72
CA ASP A 119 -0.46 3.68 -22.39
C ASP A 119 -0.41 5.13 -21.85
N CYS A 120 -0.02 6.10 -22.68
CA CYS A 120 0.34 7.47 -22.32
C CYS A 120 -0.83 8.44 -22.55
N GLU A 121 -1.30 9.10 -21.49
CA GLU A 121 -2.42 10.05 -21.59
C GLU A 121 -2.10 11.22 -22.53
N LEU A 122 -0.84 11.69 -22.56
CA LEU A 122 -0.43 12.76 -23.49
C LEU A 122 -0.55 12.31 -24.95
N GLN A 123 -0.18 11.06 -25.23
CA GLN A 123 -0.28 10.48 -26.56
C GLN A 123 -1.75 10.31 -26.98
N ASP A 124 -2.60 9.85 -26.06
CA ASP A 124 -4.05 9.73 -26.28
C ASP A 124 -4.68 11.08 -26.62
N MET A 125 -4.27 12.14 -25.92
CA MET A 125 -4.72 13.50 -26.24
C MET A 125 -4.24 13.95 -27.62
N ALA A 126 -3.02 13.60 -28.03
CA ALA A 126 -2.54 13.90 -29.37
C ALA A 126 -3.41 13.25 -30.46
N TYR A 127 -3.76 11.97 -30.29
CA TYR A 127 -4.67 11.27 -31.19
C TYR A 127 -6.07 11.87 -31.17
N ARG A 128 -6.60 12.17 -29.99
CA ARG A 128 -7.93 12.77 -29.81
C ARG A 128 -8.08 14.10 -30.58
N PHE A 129 -7.05 14.93 -30.60
CA PHE A 129 -7.06 16.23 -31.29
C PHE A 129 -6.39 16.19 -32.68
N GLY A 130 -6.10 14.98 -33.19
CA GLY A 130 -5.62 14.75 -34.55
C GLY A 130 -4.28 15.39 -34.86
N ILE A 131 -3.35 15.45 -33.89
CA ILE A 131 -2.02 16.01 -34.10
C ILE A 131 -1.22 15.08 -35.01
N ASP A 132 -0.96 15.55 -36.22
CA ASP A 132 -0.19 14.91 -37.28
C ASP A 132 1.20 15.51 -37.44
N TYR A 133 1.37 16.79 -37.10
CA TYR A 133 2.66 17.47 -36.98
C TYR A 133 2.57 18.61 -35.96
N ILE A 134 3.73 19.07 -35.48
CA ILE A 134 3.86 20.16 -34.50
C ILE A 134 4.19 21.45 -35.27
N ARG A 135 3.39 22.51 -35.06
CA ARG A 135 3.58 23.81 -35.75
C ARG A 135 4.67 24.67 -35.12
N TRP A 136 5.05 24.37 -33.89
CA TRP A 136 6.06 25.10 -33.13
C TRP A 136 7.46 24.49 -33.30
N PRO A 137 8.54 25.28 -33.21
CA PRO A 137 9.89 24.74 -33.17
C PRO A 137 10.09 23.80 -31.97
N LEU A 138 10.64 22.61 -32.22
CA LEU A 138 11.01 21.68 -31.17
C LEU A 138 12.29 22.16 -30.47
N LEU A 139 12.27 22.23 -29.13
CA LEU A 139 13.37 22.82 -28.36
C LEU A 139 14.51 21.84 -28.08
N TYR A 140 14.24 20.55 -28.08
CA TYR A 140 15.20 19.48 -27.78
C TYR A 140 16.07 19.74 -26.54
N PRO A 141 15.47 20.00 -25.36
CA PRO A 141 16.25 20.35 -24.18
C PRO A 141 17.15 19.19 -23.74
N GLU A 142 18.35 19.50 -23.26
CA GLU A 142 19.25 18.53 -22.64
C GLU A 142 18.91 18.43 -21.14
N ARG A 143 18.05 17.48 -20.78
CA ARG A 143 17.71 17.21 -19.37
C ARG A 143 18.32 15.90 -18.90
N HIS A 144 18.95 15.92 -17.73
CA HIS A 144 19.57 14.74 -17.14
C HIS A 144 18.51 13.73 -16.67
N ILE A 145 18.73 12.46 -16.98
CA ILE A 145 17.90 11.35 -16.50
C ILE A 145 18.45 10.91 -15.14
N ASP A 146 17.61 10.98 -14.11
CA ASP A 146 17.97 10.50 -12.77
C ASP A 146 17.59 9.04 -12.60
N ALA A 147 18.61 8.18 -12.58
CA ALA A 147 18.50 6.75 -12.30
C ALA A 147 19.17 6.36 -10.97
N SER A 148 19.35 7.29 -10.03
CA SER A 148 19.96 7.00 -8.73
C SER A 148 19.06 6.17 -7.80
N HIS A 149 17.74 6.33 -7.89
CA HIS A 149 16.78 5.70 -6.98
C HIS A 149 16.60 4.19 -7.22
N LYS A 150 16.51 3.34 -6.17
CA LYS A 150 16.41 1.87 -6.29
C LYS A 150 15.27 1.36 -7.20
N TYR A 151 14.05 1.86 -6.99
CA TYR A 151 12.84 1.34 -7.65
C TYR A 151 12.35 2.11 -8.89
N VAL A 152 12.64 3.40 -8.99
CA VAL A 152 12.09 4.28 -10.03
C VAL A 152 13.20 5.03 -10.77
N VAL A 153 12.88 5.49 -11.98
CA VAL A 153 13.75 6.36 -12.79
C VAL A 153 12.94 7.60 -13.16
N MET A 154 13.56 8.78 -13.03
CA MET A 154 13.00 10.04 -13.53
C MET A 154 13.65 10.42 -14.85
N ASP A 155 12.84 10.58 -15.88
CA ASP A 155 13.23 11.14 -17.17
C ASP A 155 12.50 12.48 -17.39
N PRO A 156 13.11 13.61 -17.00
CA PRO A 156 12.51 14.94 -17.16
C PRO A 156 12.30 15.35 -18.62
N ASN A 157 12.91 14.64 -19.57
CA ASN A 157 12.69 14.90 -20.99
C ASN A 157 11.26 14.60 -21.43
N ARG A 158 10.56 13.69 -20.72
CA ARG A 158 9.18 13.27 -21.02
C ARG A 158 8.16 13.96 -20.11
N CYS A 159 8.62 14.82 -19.21
CA CYS A 159 7.78 15.52 -18.24
C CYS A 159 7.06 16.69 -18.90
N ILE A 160 5.78 16.84 -18.60
CA ILE A 160 4.93 17.96 -19.05
C ILE A 160 4.61 18.94 -17.91
N LEU A 161 5.36 18.87 -16.80
CA LEU A 161 5.17 19.70 -15.61
C LEU A 161 3.72 19.76 -15.10
N CYS A 162 2.98 18.65 -15.21
CA CYS A 162 1.60 18.56 -14.71
C CYS A 162 1.52 18.58 -13.18
N ARG A 163 2.65 18.32 -12.51
CA ARG A 163 2.83 18.28 -11.04
C ARG A 163 1.89 17.29 -10.33
N ARG A 164 1.38 16.25 -11.01
CA ARG A 164 0.67 15.15 -10.35
C ARG A 164 1.59 14.42 -9.37
N CYS A 165 2.85 14.18 -9.74
CA CYS A 165 3.84 13.54 -8.88
C CYS A 165 4.14 14.33 -7.58
N VAL A 166 4.29 15.66 -7.70
CA VAL A 166 4.50 16.59 -6.57
C VAL A 166 3.29 16.53 -5.63
N ARG A 167 2.08 16.69 -6.16
CA ARG A 167 0.84 16.64 -5.37
C ARG A 167 0.59 15.26 -4.76
N ALA A 168 0.86 14.16 -5.46
CA ALA A 168 0.73 12.82 -4.87
C ALA A 168 1.72 12.62 -3.71
N CYS A 169 2.95 13.13 -3.82
CA CYS A 169 3.93 13.07 -2.74
C CYS A 169 3.53 13.93 -1.53
N ALA A 170 2.96 15.11 -1.77
CA ALA A 170 2.56 16.06 -0.73
C ALA A 170 1.20 15.73 -0.08
N GLU A 171 0.18 15.46 -0.89
CA GLU A 171 -1.22 15.40 -0.47
C GLU A 171 -1.66 13.98 -0.13
N LEU A 172 -1.18 12.97 -0.86
CA LEU A 172 -1.58 11.57 -0.60
C LEU A 172 -0.65 10.89 0.40
N VAL A 173 0.67 11.09 0.26
CA VAL A 173 1.69 10.47 1.14
C VAL A 173 2.07 11.38 2.32
N GLY A 174 1.97 12.70 2.15
CA GLY A 174 2.36 13.66 3.20
C GLY A 174 3.88 13.89 3.31
N ASN A 175 4.70 13.46 2.35
CA ASN A 175 6.16 13.42 2.51
C ASN A 175 6.90 14.63 1.92
N HIS A 176 6.34 15.31 0.91
CA HIS A 176 6.92 16.53 0.31
C HIS A 176 8.32 16.40 -0.29
N THR A 177 8.77 15.19 -0.66
CA THR A 177 10.07 14.99 -1.32
C THR A 177 10.14 15.64 -2.69
N LEU A 178 9.08 15.56 -3.49
CA LEU A 178 9.08 16.08 -4.85
C LEU A 178 8.63 17.54 -4.89
N GLY A 179 9.37 18.37 -5.61
CA GLY A 179 9.08 19.78 -5.83
C GLY A 179 9.31 20.22 -7.28
N VAL A 180 9.26 21.53 -7.50
CA VAL A 180 9.60 22.15 -8.79
C VAL A 180 10.81 23.05 -8.58
N GLY A 181 11.89 22.77 -9.31
CA GLY A 181 13.07 23.62 -9.39
C GLY A 181 13.06 24.47 -10.65
N GLY A 182 13.82 25.57 -10.66
CA GLY A 182 13.96 26.44 -11.83
C GLY A 182 12.73 27.31 -12.12
N ARG A 183 12.71 27.93 -13.31
CA ARG A 183 11.64 28.82 -13.77
C ARG A 183 11.56 28.82 -15.30
N ASP A 184 10.37 29.08 -15.84
CA ASP A 184 10.09 29.13 -17.28
C ASP A 184 10.58 27.83 -17.96
N SER A 185 11.37 27.92 -19.04
CA SER A 185 11.87 26.75 -19.78
C SER A 185 12.78 25.84 -18.97
N GLU A 186 13.38 26.37 -17.90
CA GLU A 186 14.29 25.65 -17.00
C GLU A 186 13.55 24.99 -15.83
N ALA A 187 12.22 25.08 -15.79
CA ALA A 187 11.44 24.44 -14.75
C ALA A 187 11.51 22.90 -14.89
N GLU A 188 11.80 22.21 -13.78
CA GLU A 188 11.87 20.76 -13.74
C GLU A 188 11.35 20.20 -12.41
N ILE A 189 11.00 18.91 -12.39
CA ILE A 189 10.69 18.22 -11.15
C ILE A 189 12.00 17.86 -10.47
N ILE A 190 12.12 18.19 -9.19
CA ILE A 190 13.31 17.90 -8.37
C ILE A 190 12.92 17.10 -7.13
N ALA A 191 13.88 16.35 -6.58
CA ALA A 191 13.78 15.74 -5.26
C ALA A 191 14.52 16.60 -4.23
N ASP A 192 13.86 16.93 -3.11
CA ASP A 192 14.31 17.84 -2.07
C ASP A 192 14.97 19.11 -2.67
N LEU A 193 16.22 19.40 -2.33
CA LEU A 193 17.01 20.50 -2.85
C LEU A 193 17.81 20.10 -4.10
N LYS A 194 17.15 19.41 -5.04
CA LYS A 194 17.75 18.85 -6.27
C LYS A 194 18.87 17.83 -5.97
N LEU A 195 18.67 17.02 -4.94
CA LEU A 195 19.50 15.84 -4.70
C LEU A 195 19.19 14.77 -5.75
N PRO A 196 20.15 13.87 -6.05
CA PRO A 196 19.82 12.62 -6.72
C PRO A 196 18.67 11.95 -5.96
N TRP A 197 17.64 11.49 -6.68
CA TRP A 197 16.41 11.00 -6.06
C TRP A 197 16.66 9.82 -5.11
N GLY A 198 17.65 8.96 -5.39
CA GLY A 198 18.05 7.87 -4.51
C GLY A 198 18.68 8.32 -3.18
N GLU A 199 19.10 9.57 -3.06
CA GLU A 199 19.68 10.18 -1.86
C GLU A 199 18.71 11.15 -1.14
N SER A 200 17.48 11.26 -1.66
CA SER A 200 16.45 12.16 -1.12
C SER A 200 15.69 11.55 0.07
N SER A 201 14.79 12.35 0.64
CA SER A 201 13.81 11.98 1.67
C SER A 201 12.72 11.00 1.22
N CYS A 202 12.81 10.43 0.01
CA CYS A 202 11.79 9.56 -0.58
C CYS A 202 11.49 8.34 0.31
N VAL A 203 10.21 8.10 0.58
CA VAL A 203 9.73 6.94 1.35
C VAL A 203 9.22 5.79 0.50
N ASN A 204 9.57 5.74 -0.79
CA ASN A 204 9.28 4.59 -1.66
C ASN A 204 7.79 4.19 -1.77
N ALA A 205 6.86 5.14 -1.59
CA ALA A 205 5.42 4.87 -1.71
C ALA A 205 4.95 4.61 -3.16
N GLY A 206 5.68 5.13 -4.15
CA GLY A 206 5.38 4.95 -5.57
C GLY A 206 4.07 5.61 -6.06
N ALA A 207 3.41 6.44 -5.24
CA ALA A 207 2.21 7.17 -5.67
C ALA A 207 2.49 8.10 -6.86
N CYS A 208 3.64 8.78 -6.86
CA CYS A 208 4.09 9.65 -7.95
C CYS A 208 4.29 8.91 -9.29
N LEU A 209 4.73 7.66 -9.24
CA LEU A 209 4.88 6.77 -10.39
C LEU A 209 3.50 6.44 -10.98
N GLN A 210 2.55 6.03 -10.14
CA GLN A 210 1.24 5.56 -10.59
C GLN A 210 0.34 6.69 -11.16
N VAL A 211 0.54 7.94 -10.73
CA VAL A 211 -0.24 9.10 -11.23
C VAL A 211 0.38 9.80 -12.44
N CYS A 212 1.58 9.39 -12.89
CA CYS A 212 2.28 10.06 -13.98
C CYS A 212 1.54 9.85 -15.31
N PRO A 213 1.08 10.92 -16.01
CA PRO A 213 0.34 10.78 -17.27
C PRO A 213 1.23 10.45 -18.48
N THR A 214 2.56 10.45 -18.29
CA THR A 214 3.56 10.24 -19.34
C THR A 214 4.60 9.23 -18.88
N GLY A 215 5.64 8.98 -19.69
CA GLY A 215 6.77 8.13 -19.32
C GLY A 215 7.88 8.81 -18.51
N ALA A 216 7.58 9.91 -17.80
CA ALA A 216 8.56 10.72 -17.08
C ALA A 216 9.00 10.13 -15.74
N ILE A 217 8.13 9.37 -15.07
CA ILE A 217 8.49 8.56 -13.91
C ILE A 217 8.14 7.13 -14.26
N LEU A 218 9.13 6.24 -14.24
CA LEU A 218 8.94 4.85 -14.64
C LEU A 218 9.47 3.90 -13.58
N ASP A 219 8.81 2.75 -13.49
CA ASP A 219 9.23 1.63 -12.66
C ASP A 219 10.43 0.93 -13.31
N ARG A 220 11.52 0.80 -12.57
CA ARG A 220 12.78 0.26 -13.08
C ARG A 220 12.65 -1.20 -13.53
N ARG A 221 11.93 -2.02 -12.75
CA ARG A 221 11.87 -3.47 -12.97
C ARG A 221 10.94 -3.84 -14.11
N SER A 222 9.84 -3.10 -14.27
CA SER A 222 8.75 -3.43 -15.19
C SER A 222 8.78 -2.62 -16.51
N ALA A 223 9.69 -1.66 -16.63
CA ALA A 223 9.95 -0.95 -17.88
C ALA A 223 10.07 -1.94 -19.07
N TYR A 224 9.27 -1.71 -20.11
CA TYR A 224 9.19 -2.53 -21.33
C TYR A 224 8.70 -3.98 -21.17
N LYS A 225 8.18 -4.39 -20.00
CA LYS A 225 7.70 -5.78 -19.78
C LYS A 225 6.26 -6.04 -20.25
N GLY A 226 5.46 -5.02 -20.56
CA GLY A 226 4.13 -5.17 -21.13
C GLY A 226 3.31 -3.89 -21.10
N LYS A 227 2.40 -3.75 -22.07
CA LYS A 227 1.42 -2.65 -22.19
C LYS A 227 0.09 -3.01 -21.51
N LYS A 228 -0.82 -2.04 -21.35
CA LYS A 228 -2.12 -2.27 -20.68
C LYS A 228 -2.92 -3.43 -21.28
N ASP A 229 -2.86 -3.65 -22.59
CA ASP A 229 -3.58 -4.71 -23.32
C ASP A 229 -2.81 -6.05 -23.39
N GLN A 230 -1.59 -6.10 -22.87
CA GLN A 230 -0.69 -7.27 -22.91
C GLN A 230 -0.48 -7.89 -21.52
N VAL A 231 -1.17 -7.39 -20.50
CA VAL A 231 -0.99 -7.78 -19.11
C VAL A 231 -2.33 -8.17 -18.51
N GLU A 232 -2.28 -9.08 -17.55
CA GLU A 232 -3.40 -9.41 -16.68
C GLU A 232 -3.32 -8.54 -15.43
N ARG A 233 -4.49 -8.08 -14.96
CA ARG A 233 -4.62 -7.26 -13.76
C ARG A 233 -5.59 -7.93 -12.81
N VAL A 234 -5.12 -8.24 -11.60
CA VAL A 234 -5.95 -8.88 -10.57
C VAL A 234 -5.99 -7.99 -9.34
N LYS A 235 -7.19 -7.52 -8.98
CA LYS A 235 -7.44 -6.83 -7.71
C LYS A 235 -7.34 -7.82 -6.55
N SER A 236 -6.51 -7.51 -5.56
CA SER A 236 -6.20 -8.36 -4.40
C SER A 236 -5.93 -7.52 -3.15
N THR A 237 -5.54 -8.18 -2.06
CA THR A 237 -5.18 -7.53 -0.79
C THR A 237 -3.71 -7.79 -0.47
N CYS A 238 -2.99 -6.74 -0.08
CA CYS A 238 -1.61 -6.79 0.38
C CYS A 238 -1.48 -7.65 1.65
N LEU A 239 -0.49 -8.55 1.68
CA LEU A 239 -0.29 -9.52 2.76
C LEU A 239 0.93 -9.22 3.67
N PHE A 240 1.48 -8.01 3.61
CA PHE A 240 2.76 -7.69 4.28
C PHE A 240 2.62 -6.98 5.64
N CYS A 241 1.43 -6.49 5.98
CA CYS A 241 1.10 -5.98 7.32
C CYS A 241 -0.42 -6.02 7.53
N SER A 242 -0.89 -5.66 8.72
CA SER A 242 -2.31 -5.79 9.08
C SER A 242 -3.23 -4.71 8.51
N VAL A 243 -2.71 -3.70 7.78
CA VAL A 243 -3.56 -2.64 7.19
C VAL A 243 -4.55 -3.22 6.17
N GLY A 244 -4.11 -4.22 5.39
CA GLY A 244 -4.92 -4.81 4.33
C GLY A 244 -5.13 -3.86 3.15
N CYS A 245 -4.04 -3.25 2.65
CA CYS A 245 -4.11 -2.35 1.51
C CYS A 245 -4.57 -3.08 0.23
N GLY A 246 -5.52 -2.52 -0.50
CA GLY A 246 -5.93 -3.02 -1.82
C GLY A 246 -4.86 -2.79 -2.88
N THR A 247 -4.61 -3.83 -3.67
CA THR A 247 -3.58 -3.88 -4.71
C THR A 247 -4.15 -4.35 -6.04
N GLU A 248 -3.55 -3.90 -7.14
CA GLU A 248 -3.65 -4.51 -8.46
C GLU A 248 -2.34 -5.21 -8.79
N LEU A 249 -2.38 -6.53 -8.83
CA LEU A 249 -1.26 -7.37 -9.22
C LEU A 249 -1.22 -7.44 -10.75
N VAL A 250 -0.12 -6.98 -11.34
CA VAL A 250 0.04 -6.93 -12.80
C VAL A 250 0.99 -8.03 -13.23
N SER A 251 0.49 -8.99 -14.00
CA SER A 251 1.23 -10.13 -14.50
C SER A 251 1.17 -10.23 -16.02
N ARG A 252 2.12 -10.97 -16.60
CA ARG A 252 2.14 -11.31 -18.02
C ARG A 252 2.75 -12.69 -18.17
N ASP A 253 2.12 -13.56 -18.95
CA ASP A 253 2.61 -14.91 -19.22
C ASP A 253 2.95 -15.67 -17.91
N ASN A 254 2.08 -15.56 -16.91
CA ASN A 254 2.25 -16.09 -15.55
C ASN A 254 3.46 -15.54 -14.76
N TYR A 255 4.00 -14.40 -15.16
CA TYR A 255 5.10 -13.71 -14.47
C TYR A 255 4.62 -12.37 -13.90
N LEU A 256 4.77 -12.18 -12.59
CA LEU A 256 4.40 -10.94 -11.94
C LEU A 256 5.42 -9.84 -12.26
N ILE A 257 4.98 -8.76 -12.91
CA ILE A 257 5.86 -7.69 -13.37
C ILE A 257 5.88 -6.48 -12.45
N ARG A 258 4.76 -6.12 -11.83
CA ARG A 258 4.65 -4.98 -10.88
C ARG A 258 3.41 -5.09 -9.99
N VAL A 259 3.39 -4.30 -8.93
CA VAL A 259 2.22 -4.11 -8.05
C VAL A 259 1.79 -2.64 -8.10
N GLU A 260 0.51 -2.41 -8.38
CA GLU A 260 -0.12 -1.10 -8.34
C GLU A 260 -1.11 -1.07 -7.15
N GLY A 261 -1.47 0.12 -6.67
CA GLY A 261 -2.52 0.24 -5.65
C GLY A 261 -3.89 0.35 -6.30
N ASP A 262 -4.91 -0.28 -5.73
CA ASP A 262 -6.28 -0.12 -6.21
C ASP A 262 -6.88 1.21 -5.69
N TRP A 263 -7.08 2.18 -6.58
CA TRP A 263 -7.60 3.51 -6.23
C TRP A 263 -9.03 3.46 -5.67
N GLU A 264 -9.78 2.39 -5.95
CA GLU A 264 -11.16 2.19 -5.48
C GLU A 264 -11.22 1.40 -4.16
N ALA A 265 -10.10 0.83 -3.71
CA ALA A 265 -10.06 0.00 -2.52
C ALA A 265 -9.90 0.81 -1.23
N GLU A 266 -10.62 0.38 -0.20
CA GLU A 266 -10.39 0.79 1.17
C GLU A 266 -9.44 -0.20 1.87
N PRO A 267 -8.59 0.25 2.82
CA PRO A 267 -8.58 1.60 3.41
C PRO A 267 -7.56 2.57 2.77
N ASN A 268 -6.77 2.10 1.80
CA ASN A 268 -5.59 2.81 1.32
C ASN A 268 -5.82 3.70 0.10
N LYS A 269 -6.93 3.54 -0.63
CA LYS A 269 -7.29 4.34 -1.82
C LYS A 269 -6.12 4.47 -2.79
N GLY A 270 -5.56 3.33 -3.20
CA GLY A 270 -4.44 3.23 -4.14
C GLY A 270 -3.05 3.54 -3.58
N ILE A 271 -2.93 3.98 -2.33
CA ILE A 271 -1.62 4.24 -1.70
C ILE A 271 -1.01 2.94 -1.18
N LEU A 272 0.26 2.70 -1.49
CA LEU A 272 1.01 1.54 -1.01
C LEU A 272 2.32 2.00 -0.37
N CYS A 273 2.84 1.17 0.53
CA CYS A 273 4.17 1.28 1.08
C CYS A 273 5.20 0.55 0.21
N ALA A 274 6.48 0.71 0.54
CA ALA A 274 7.57 0.02 -0.15
C ALA A 274 7.42 -1.51 -0.08
N ALA A 275 7.06 -2.01 1.11
CA ALA A 275 6.84 -3.43 1.39
C ALA A 275 5.65 -4.04 0.62
N GLY A 276 4.63 -3.24 0.28
CA GLY A 276 3.49 -3.71 -0.50
C GLY A 276 3.68 -3.57 -2.02
N ARG A 277 4.47 -2.59 -2.46
CA ARG A 277 4.60 -2.22 -3.87
C ARG A 277 5.84 -2.81 -4.54
N PHE A 278 6.98 -2.67 -3.89
CA PHE A 278 8.28 -2.90 -4.52
C PHE A 278 8.99 -4.10 -3.94
N GLU A 279 9.25 -4.14 -2.63
CA GLU A 279 10.12 -5.15 -2.01
C GLU A 279 9.80 -6.61 -2.35
N PRO A 280 8.52 -7.04 -2.45
CA PRO A 280 8.17 -8.43 -2.81
C PRO A 280 8.66 -8.84 -4.20
N LEU A 281 8.97 -7.86 -5.05
CA LEU A 281 9.49 -8.04 -6.40
C LEU A 281 11.03 -8.05 -6.45
N TYR A 282 11.71 -7.65 -5.39
CA TYR A 282 13.17 -7.54 -5.33
C TYR A 282 13.81 -8.51 -4.33
N ASP A 283 13.06 -9.53 -3.93
CA ASP A 283 13.51 -10.57 -3.02
C ASP A 283 14.39 -11.59 -3.75
N GLU A 284 15.67 -11.24 -3.89
CA GLU A 284 16.70 -12.07 -4.53
C GLU A 284 17.47 -12.94 -3.52
N GLU A 285 17.25 -12.72 -2.21
CA GLU A 285 17.99 -13.39 -1.14
C GLU A 285 17.40 -14.74 -0.75
N ARG A 286 16.10 -14.95 -0.97
CA ARG A 286 15.40 -16.18 -0.58
C ARG A 286 15.24 -17.14 -1.75
N THR A 287 15.62 -18.39 -1.52
CA THR A 287 15.51 -19.46 -2.50
C THR A 287 14.13 -20.12 -2.40
N ARG A 288 13.36 -20.09 -3.50
CA ARG A 288 12.03 -20.70 -3.55
C ARG A 288 12.09 -22.23 -3.52
N VAL A 289 11.31 -22.86 -2.65
CA VAL A 289 11.16 -24.32 -2.58
C VAL A 289 10.10 -24.77 -3.59
N LEU A 290 10.47 -25.65 -4.52
CA LEU A 290 9.56 -26.15 -5.56
C LEU A 290 9.12 -27.60 -5.36
N ARG A 291 9.84 -28.34 -4.52
CA ARG A 291 9.60 -29.75 -4.20
C ARG A 291 9.87 -30.00 -2.72
N PRO A 292 9.22 -31.00 -2.10
CA PRO A 292 9.51 -31.38 -0.72
C PRO A 292 10.99 -31.66 -0.51
N LEU A 293 11.53 -31.18 0.61
CA LEU A 293 12.91 -31.44 1.02
C LEU A 293 12.90 -32.25 2.32
N VAL A 294 13.79 -33.23 2.44
CA VAL A 294 14.02 -34.00 3.68
C VAL A 294 15.49 -33.96 4.02
N LYS A 295 15.80 -33.81 5.31
CA LYS A 295 17.17 -33.74 5.81
C LYS A 295 17.79 -35.14 5.87
N ARG A 296 18.84 -35.36 5.09
CA ARG A 296 19.66 -36.58 5.05
C ARG A 296 21.12 -36.18 5.20
N ASP A 297 21.85 -36.86 6.08
CA ASP A 297 23.26 -36.57 6.38
C ASP A 297 23.53 -35.06 6.68
N GLY A 298 22.57 -34.42 7.36
CA GLY A 298 22.66 -33.01 7.74
C GLY A 298 22.35 -32.01 6.62
N ARG A 299 21.90 -32.44 5.44
CA ARG A 299 21.55 -31.58 4.29
C ARG A 299 20.12 -31.84 3.82
N LEU A 300 19.43 -30.78 3.42
CA LEU A 300 18.11 -30.88 2.80
C LEU A 300 18.26 -31.37 1.35
N GLU A 301 17.62 -32.50 1.04
CA GLU A 301 17.59 -33.12 -0.28
C GLU A 301 16.16 -33.23 -0.81
N GLU A 302 15.97 -33.05 -2.12
CA GLU A 302 14.66 -33.20 -2.76
C GLU A 302 14.09 -34.62 -2.58
N THR A 303 12.79 -34.68 -2.33
CA THR A 303 12.05 -35.94 -2.23
C THR A 303 10.64 -35.81 -2.84
N THR A 304 9.87 -36.91 -2.77
CA THR A 304 8.48 -36.97 -3.20
C THR A 304 7.52 -36.45 -2.13
N TRP A 305 6.33 -36.02 -2.56
CA TRP A 305 5.27 -35.59 -1.65
C TRP A 305 4.84 -36.69 -0.69
N ASP A 306 4.70 -37.94 -1.18
CA ASP A 306 4.26 -39.03 -0.32
C ASP A 306 5.30 -39.35 0.75
N GLU A 307 6.57 -39.48 0.39
CA GLU A 307 7.65 -39.72 1.38
C GLU A 307 7.71 -38.61 2.44
N ALA A 308 7.67 -37.34 2.03
CA ALA A 308 7.74 -36.22 2.97
C ALA A 308 6.51 -36.16 3.89
N LEU A 309 5.30 -36.35 3.34
CA LEU A 309 4.07 -36.31 4.13
C LEU A 309 3.93 -37.52 5.05
N ASP A 310 4.37 -38.71 4.62
CA ASP A 310 4.38 -39.91 5.43
C ASP A 310 5.35 -39.75 6.61
N LEU A 311 6.55 -39.22 6.37
CA LEU A 311 7.51 -38.92 7.43
C LEU A 311 6.97 -37.91 8.44
N VAL A 312 6.35 -36.82 7.96
CA VAL A 312 5.73 -35.83 8.85
C VAL A 312 4.58 -36.46 9.64
N ALA A 313 3.70 -37.23 9.01
CA ALA A 313 2.59 -37.88 9.68
C ALA A 313 3.06 -38.92 10.72
N GLU A 314 4.09 -39.71 10.43
CA GLU A 314 4.72 -40.64 11.37
C GLU A 314 5.22 -39.88 12.61
N LYS A 315 6.04 -38.83 12.41
CA LYS A 315 6.62 -38.07 13.52
C LYS A 315 5.57 -37.35 14.35
N LEU A 316 4.52 -36.83 13.73
CA LEU A 316 3.42 -36.19 14.46
C LEU A 316 2.53 -37.23 15.18
N GLY A 317 2.27 -38.38 14.56
CA GLY A 317 1.41 -39.44 15.12
C GLY A 317 2.02 -40.22 16.29
N ASP A 318 3.34 -40.48 16.24
CA ASP A 318 4.06 -41.26 17.27
C ASP A 318 4.43 -40.45 18.51
N SER A 319 4.20 -39.14 18.49
CA SER A 319 4.60 -38.24 19.58
C SER A 319 3.66 -38.28 20.78
N ASP A 320 4.21 -38.06 21.97
CA ASP A 320 3.41 -37.59 23.11
C ASP A 320 2.78 -36.24 22.74
N LYS A 321 1.47 -36.13 22.91
CA LYS A 321 0.69 -34.92 22.60
C LYS A 321 1.21 -33.69 23.34
N ASN A 322 1.74 -33.88 24.55
CA ASN A 322 2.32 -32.80 25.34
C ASN A 322 3.70 -32.34 24.82
N ALA A 323 4.35 -33.18 24.01
CA ALA A 323 5.63 -32.91 23.37
C ALA A 323 5.48 -32.46 21.89
N LEU A 324 4.25 -32.31 21.39
CA LEU A 324 3.95 -31.74 20.09
C LEU A 324 3.81 -30.23 20.17
N GLY A 325 4.33 -29.54 19.17
CA GLY A 325 4.17 -28.10 18.98
C GLY A 325 3.66 -27.75 17.59
N ALA A 326 2.83 -26.74 17.48
CA ALA A 326 2.37 -26.22 16.19
C ALA A 326 2.49 -24.69 16.13
N LEU A 327 3.11 -24.19 15.06
CA LEU A 327 3.25 -22.76 14.79
C LEU A 327 2.63 -22.42 13.43
N THR A 328 1.98 -21.27 13.33
CA THR A 328 1.53 -20.71 12.04
C THR A 328 1.99 -19.27 11.89
N SER A 329 2.23 -18.82 10.67
CA SER A 329 2.25 -17.39 10.35
C SER A 329 0.81 -16.89 10.28
N ALA A 330 0.58 -15.67 10.77
CA ALA A 330 -0.66 -14.96 10.53
C ALA A 330 -0.75 -14.38 9.11
N ARG A 331 0.14 -14.77 8.17
CA ARG A 331 -0.04 -14.52 6.73
C ARG A 331 -0.92 -15.57 6.03
N ALA A 332 -1.27 -16.64 6.73
CA ALA A 332 -2.27 -17.59 6.26
C ALA A 332 -3.66 -16.94 6.15
N THR A 333 -4.47 -17.42 5.20
CA THR A 333 -5.86 -16.97 5.05
C THR A 333 -6.71 -17.44 6.23
N ASN A 334 -7.87 -16.82 6.45
CA ASN A 334 -8.82 -17.21 7.49
C ASN A 334 -9.18 -18.71 7.37
N GLU A 335 -9.38 -19.20 6.15
CA GLU A 335 -9.72 -20.60 5.88
C GLU A 335 -8.56 -21.55 6.23
N THR A 336 -7.33 -21.17 5.89
CA THR A 336 -6.13 -21.95 6.23
C THR A 336 -5.89 -21.96 7.74
N LEU A 337 -6.06 -20.82 8.43
CA LEU A 337 -5.91 -20.72 9.88
C LEU A 337 -6.94 -21.59 10.62
N GLU A 338 -8.20 -21.58 10.18
CA GLU A 338 -9.23 -22.44 10.75
C GLU A 338 -8.91 -23.93 10.55
N LEU A 339 -8.46 -24.30 9.35
CA LEU A 339 -8.05 -25.66 9.04
C LEU A 339 -6.84 -26.12 9.87
N PHE A 340 -5.84 -25.24 10.02
CA PHE A 340 -4.67 -25.48 10.86
C PHE A 340 -5.06 -25.73 12.31
N ALA A 341 -5.90 -24.85 12.88
CA ALA A 341 -6.40 -24.99 14.23
C ALA A 341 -7.18 -26.30 14.41
N LYS A 342 -8.02 -26.67 13.44
CA LYS A 342 -8.79 -27.91 13.46
C LYS A 342 -7.89 -29.16 13.46
N LEU A 343 -6.87 -29.20 12.60
CA LEU A 343 -5.94 -30.33 12.52
C LEU A 343 -5.21 -30.54 13.86
N PHE A 344 -4.52 -29.50 14.34
CA PHE A 344 -3.64 -29.66 15.50
C PHE A 344 -4.41 -29.86 16.81
N ARG A 345 -5.54 -29.18 17.00
CA ARG A 345 -6.44 -29.49 18.14
C ARG A 345 -7.07 -30.88 18.01
N GLY A 346 -7.39 -31.32 16.79
CA GLY A 346 -7.98 -32.64 16.52
C GLY A 346 -7.09 -33.79 16.96
N ILE A 347 -5.78 -33.68 16.73
CA ILE A 347 -4.79 -34.67 17.23
C ILE A 347 -4.38 -34.43 18.70
N GLY A 348 -4.85 -33.34 19.31
CA GLY A 348 -4.69 -33.04 20.73
C GLY A 348 -3.46 -32.20 21.09
N VAL A 349 -2.92 -31.40 20.16
CA VAL A 349 -1.87 -30.43 20.47
C VAL A 349 -2.45 -29.25 21.23
N GLU A 350 -1.90 -28.98 22.42
CA GLU A 350 -2.23 -27.79 23.22
C GLU A 350 -1.23 -26.64 23.02
N ASN A 351 0.02 -26.97 22.67
CA ASN A 351 1.09 -26.02 22.45
C ASN A 351 1.05 -25.43 21.02
N ILE A 352 0.08 -24.55 20.79
CA ILE A 352 -0.16 -23.89 19.50
C ILE A 352 0.10 -22.39 19.61
N GLY A 353 0.84 -21.79 18.67
CA GLY A 353 1.07 -20.35 18.63
C GLY A 353 1.29 -19.79 17.23
N CYS A 354 1.60 -18.49 17.17
CA CYS A 354 1.97 -17.79 15.94
C CYS A 354 3.47 -17.49 15.87
N LEU A 355 4.02 -17.40 14.66
CA LEU A 355 5.42 -17.02 14.43
C LEU A 355 5.73 -15.60 14.91
N GLU A 356 4.73 -14.73 14.85
CA GLU A 356 4.79 -13.33 15.27
C GLU A 356 4.67 -13.17 16.80
N GLY A 357 4.52 -14.28 17.53
CA GLY A 357 4.35 -14.31 18.98
C GLY A 357 2.87 -14.29 19.43
N PRO A 358 2.64 -14.16 20.74
CA PRO A 358 1.29 -14.06 21.29
C PRO A 358 0.56 -12.84 20.73
N ILE A 359 -0.71 -13.03 20.34
CA ILE A 359 -1.53 -11.96 19.78
C ILE A 359 -2.47 -11.48 20.88
N ALA A 360 -2.33 -10.22 21.29
CA ALA A 360 -3.24 -9.61 22.26
C ALA A 360 -4.66 -9.47 21.68
N GLU A 361 -5.67 -9.52 22.55
CA GLU A 361 -7.04 -9.21 22.14
C GLU A 361 -7.15 -7.73 21.73
N PRO A 362 -7.90 -7.41 20.66
CA PRO A 362 -8.21 -6.03 20.32
C PRO A 362 -8.99 -5.37 21.47
N PRO A 363 -8.82 -4.07 21.68
CA PRO A 363 -9.64 -3.35 22.65
C PRO A 363 -11.12 -3.29 22.21
N GLU A 364 -12.04 -3.12 23.16
CA GLU A 364 -13.48 -3.08 22.88
C GLU A 364 -13.92 -1.90 22.00
N LYS A 365 -13.16 -0.79 22.01
CA LYS A 365 -13.45 0.42 21.24
C LYS A 365 -12.18 0.97 20.60
N GLU A 366 -12.25 1.18 19.30
CA GLU A 366 -11.17 1.74 18.48
C GLU A 366 -11.73 2.73 17.49
N ILE A 367 -10.89 3.68 17.11
CA ILE A 367 -11.14 4.51 15.94
C ILE A 367 -10.71 3.74 14.68
N ASN A 368 -11.28 4.11 13.54
CA ASN A 368 -10.84 3.62 12.22
C ASN A 368 -9.85 4.59 11.55
N LEU A 369 -9.31 4.23 10.38
CA LEU A 369 -8.34 5.03 9.63
C LEU A 369 -8.90 6.37 9.14
N ALA A 370 -10.20 6.46 8.86
CA ALA A 370 -10.82 7.73 8.48
C ALA A 370 -10.89 8.68 9.69
N GLU A 371 -11.27 8.17 10.86
CA GLU A 371 -11.23 8.92 12.11
C GLU A 371 -9.78 9.32 12.50
N LEU A 372 -8.81 8.44 12.23
CA LEU A 372 -7.38 8.73 12.43
C LEU A 372 -6.89 9.87 11.51
N ASP A 373 -7.36 9.96 10.27
CA ASP A 373 -7.00 11.06 9.36
C ASP A 373 -7.48 12.42 9.90
N GLU A 374 -8.56 12.45 10.67
CA GLU A 374 -9.14 13.67 11.23
C GLU A 374 -8.46 14.16 12.52
N ALA A 375 -7.53 13.39 13.08
CA ALA A 375 -6.87 13.72 14.33
C ALA A 375 -6.02 15.01 14.20
N ASP A 376 -6.05 15.83 15.26
CA ASP A 376 -5.24 17.05 15.38
C ASP A 376 -4.01 16.88 16.27
N MET A 377 -3.88 15.71 16.90
CA MET A 377 -2.70 15.29 17.62
C MET A 377 -2.55 13.76 17.57
N PHE A 378 -1.33 13.28 17.35
CA PHE A 378 -0.97 11.86 17.36
C PHE A 378 -0.03 11.58 18.52
N ILE A 379 -0.31 10.51 19.27
CA ILE A 379 0.64 9.90 20.21
C ILE A 379 0.97 8.52 19.67
N VAL A 380 2.23 8.27 19.32
CA VAL A 380 2.70 6.96 18.84
C VAL A 380 3.47 6.28 19.97
N VAL A 381 3.10 5.04 20.30
CA VAL A 381 3.66 4.28 21.42
C VAL A 381 4.14 2.91 20.97
N GLY A 382 5.41 2.60 21.19
CA GLY A 382 5.97 1.28 20.90
C GLY A 382 5.81 0.83 19.45
N GLU A 383 5.89 1.76 18.49
CA GLU A 383 5.67 1.51 17.07
C GLU A 383 6.61 2.36 16.21
N ASP A 384 7.12 1.79 15.11
CA ASP A 384 7.95 2.50 14.15
C ASP A 384 7.24 2.64 12.80
N LEU A 385 6.43 3.69 12.67
CA LEU A 385 5.61 3.92 11.47
C LEU A 385 6.43 4.19 10.18
N ALA A 386 7.75 4.32 10.27
CA ALA A 386 8.62 4.42 9.10
C ALA A 386 8.97 3.05 8.52
N GLU A 387 8.96 2.00 9.34
CA GLU A 387 9.31 0.63 8.96
C GLU A 387 8.07 -0.25 8.90
N ASP A 388 7.24 -0.17 9.94
CA ASP A 388 6.04 -0.96 10.15
C ASP A 388 4.79 -0.14 9.77
N HIS A 389 3.84 -0.79 9.09
CA HIS A 389 2.55 -0.19 8.70
C HIS A 389 2.64 1.22 8.10
N GLN A 390 3.63 1.46 7.23
CA GLN A 390 3.94 2.78 6.66
C GLN A 390 2.74 3.55 6.08
N VAL A 391 1.70 2.86 5.60
CA VAL A 391 0.46 3.51 5.14
C VAL A 391 -0.23 4.27 6.27
N VAL A 392 -0.28 3.73 7.49
CA VAL A 392 -0.73 4.45 8.70
C VAL A 392 0.18 5.65 8.98
N GLY A 393 1.50 5.46 8.81
CA GLY A 393 2.47 6.56 8.85
C GLY A 393 2.16 7.69 7.87
N PHE A 394 1.60 7.40 6.69
CA PHE A 394 1.19 8.44 5.72
C PHE A 394 -0.02 9.25 6.21
N PHE A 395 -0.97 8.65 6.93
CA PHE A 395 -2.06 9.40 7.59
C PHE A 395 -1.48 10.40 8.61
N VAL A 396 -0.53 9.96 9.43
CA VAL A 396 0.17 10.82 10.40
C VAL A 396 0.93 11.94 9.69
N LYS A 397 1.67 11.64 8.62
CA LYS A 397 2.40 12.64 7.82
C LYS A 397 1.47 13.68 7.22
N ARG A 398 0.32 13.30 6.66
CA ARG A 398 -0.68 14.25 6.17
C ARG A 398 -1.21 15.14 7.30
N GLY A 399 -1.51 14.56 8.45
CA GLY A 399 -1.95 15.31 9.63
C GLY A 399 -0.93 16.36 10.05
N VAL A 400 0.32 15.97 10.22
CA VAL A 400 1.40 16.86 10.69
C VAL A 400 1.76 17.90 9.62
N ASN A 401 2.11 17.45 8.41
CA ASN A 401 2.70 18.33 7.39
C ASN A 401 1.67 19.18 6.64
N ASN A 402 0.42 18.73 6.52
CA ASN A 402 -0.60 19.44 5.73
C ASN A 402 -1.67 20.11 6.60
N ARG A 403 -1.98 19.54 7.77
CA ARG A 403 -3.06 20.03 8.66
C ARG A 403 -2.53 20.68 9.96
N GLY A 404 -1.22 20.63 10.21
CA GLY A 404 -0.60 21.23 11.39
C GLY A 404 -0.86 20.47 12.69
N ALA A 405 -1.22 19.18 12.61
CA ALA A 405 -1.36 18.32 13.77
C ALA A 405 -0.02 18.15 14.51
N ARG A 406 -0.07 17.91 15.81
CA ARG A 406 1.13 17.64 16.62
C ARG A 406 1.40 16.14 16.71
N LEU A 407 2.66 15.74 16.63
CA LEU A 407 3.08 14.36 16.84
C LEU A 407 3.91 14.24 18.12
N VAL A 408 3.52 13.34 19.01
CA VAL A 408 4.29 12.93 20.18
C VAL A 408 4.66 11.47 20.02
N ILE A 409 5.94 11.15 20.21
CA ILE A 409 6.43 9.76 20.21
C ILE A 409 6.80 9.42 21.65
N VAL A 410 6.26 8.31 22.14
CA VAL A 410 6.58 7.73 23.44
C VAL A 410 7.25 6.38 23.18
N ASP A 411 8.58 6.38 23.09
CA ASP A 411 9.39 5.19 22.81
C ASP A 411 10.82 5.46 23.29
N ASP A 412 11.54 4.42 23.74
CA ASP A 412 12.97 4.53 24.07
C ASP A 412 13.86 4.51 22.83
N LYS A 413 13.34 3.99 21.71
CA LYS A 413 14.05 3.90 20.43
C LYS A 413 13.79 5.14 19.58
N GLU A 414 14.85 5.68 18.98
CA GLU A 414 14.71 6.70 17.94
C GLU A 414 14.14 6.05 16.67
N THR A 415 12.93 6.45 16.28
CA THR A 415 12.23 5.97 15.09
C THR A 415 12.33 6.97 13.94
N GLY A 416 12.01 6.54 12.71
CA GLY A 416 12.06 7.43 11.54
C GLY A 416 11.10 8.63 11.58
N PHE A 417 10.17 8.66 12.54
CA PHE A 417 9.23 9.76 12.75
C PHE A 417 9.73 10.81 13.76
N VAL A 418 10.81 10.56 14.49
CA VAL A 418 11.37 11.51 15.47
C VAL A 418 11.67 12.89 14.87
N PRO A 419 12.24 13.03 13.65
CA PRO A 419 12.44 14.34 13.02
C PRO A 419 11.15 15.14 12.76
N LEU A 420 10.00 14.47 12.68
CA LEU A 420 8.68 15.08 12.52
C LEU A 420 7.97 15.34 13.86
N ALA A 421 8.49 14.78 14.96
CA ALA A 421 7.83 14.82 16.26
C ALA A 421 7.93 16.21 16.90
N TYR A 422 6.80 16.69 17.42
CA TYR A 422 6.76 17.84 18.31
C TYR A 422 7.51 17.54 19.61
N ARG A 423 7.38 16.32 20.13
CA ARG A 423 8.14 15.80 21.29
C ARG A 423 8.43 14.32 21.09
N TRP A 424 9.64 13.92 21.49
CA TRP A 424 10.02 12.53 21.71
C TRP A 424 10.26 12.37 23.21
N LEU A 425 9.49 11.49 23.84
CA LEU A 425 9.45 11.23 25.26
C LEU A 425 9.79 9.77 25.50
N LYS A 426 10.43 9.49 26.63
CA LYS A 426 10.60 8.12 27.10
C LYS A 426 9.31 7.57 27.70
N PRO A 427 9.16 6.24 27.82
CA PRO A 427 7.97 5.63 28.42
C PRO A 427 7.67 6.13 29.85
N ASP A 428 8.70 6.42 30.66
CA ASP A 428 8.55 6.96 32.02
C ASP A 428 8.11 8.44 32.05
N GLU A 429 8.12 9.13 30.91
CA GLU A 429 7.70 10.53 30.74
C GLU A 429 6.26 10.65 30.17
N VAL A 430 5.50 9.55 30.09
CA VAL A 430 4.16 9.49 29.47
C VAL A 430 3.16 10.51 30.02
N GLU A 431 3.29 10.94 31.28
CA GLU A 431 2.44 11.98 31.87
C GLU A 431 2.58 13.34 31.14
N GLU A 432 3.72 13.62 30.51
CA GLU A 432 3.87 14.80 29.64
C GLU A 432 3.05 14.67 28.35
N ALA A 433 2.99 13.48 27.73
CA ALA A 433 2.15 13.25 26.56
C ALA A 433 0.68 13.52 26.88
N VAL A 434 0.20 13.08 28.05
CA VAL A 434 -1.17 13.35 28.53
C VAL A 434 -1.43 14.86 28.64
N ARG A 435 -0.52 15.60 29.29
CA ARG A 435 -0.66 17.08 29.44
C ARG A 435 -0.70 17.80 28.10
N LEU A 436 0.09 17.35 27.12
CA LEU A 436 0.10 17.96 25.78
C LEU A 436 -1.23 17.78 25.04
N CYS A 437 -2.01 16.74 25.35
CA CYS A 437 -3.34 16.54 24.77
C CYS A 437 -4.39 17.54 25.24
N ASP A 438 -4.17 18.34 26.29
CA ASP A 438 -5.15 19.36 26.74
C ASP A 438 -5.44 20.43 25.69
N ALA A 439 -4.52 20.67 24.77
CA ALA A 439 -4.71 21.59 23.66
C ALA A 439 -5.34 20.95 22.42
N ALA A 440 -5.50 19.62 22.38
CA ALA A 440 -6.01 18.87 21.23
C ALA A 440 -7.52 18.64 21.34
N ALA A 441 -8.25 18.88 20.26
CA ALA A 441 -9.68 18.63 20.16
C ALA A 441 -9.99 17.16 19.82
N ARG A 442 -9.13 16.51 19.02
CA ARG A 442 -9.28 15.12 18.55
C ARG A 442 -7.95 14.38 18.60
N PRO A 443 -7.38 14.13 19.79
CA PRO A 443 -6.15 13.36 19.90
C PRO A 443 -6.38 11.89 19.55
N ALA A 444 -5.39 11.26 18.94
CA ALA A 444 -5.36 9.83 18.63
C ALA A 444 -4.08 9.18 19.19
N VAL A 445 -4.24 8.02 19.83
CA VAL A 445 -3.15 7.19 20.33
C VAL A 445 -3.01 5.97 19.42
N ILE A 446 -1.89 5.89 18.72
CA ILE A 446 -1.48 4.75 17.90
C ILE A 446 -0.50 3.92 18.73
N TYR A 447 -0.74 2.62 18.87
CA TYR A 447 0.13 1.78 19.68
C TYR A 447 0.37 0.40 19.07
N GLY A 448 1.63 -0.03 19.13
CA GLY A 448 2.12 -1.32 18.65
C GLY A 448 2.26 -2.37 19.72
N ALA A 449 2.75 -3.54 19.32
CA ALA A 449 2.99 -4.67 20.24
C ALA A 449 4.10 -4.42 21.25
N ARG A 450 4.97 -3.41 21.04
CA ARG A 450 6.02 -3.04 22.00
C ARG A 450 5.55 -2.07 23.08
N ALA A 451 4.30 -1.60 23.02
CA ALA A 451 3.76 -0.71 24.03
C ALA A 451 3.71 -1.42 25.40
N GLY A 452 4.29 -0.77 26.41
CA GLY A 452 4.40 -1.27 27.79
C GLY A 452 3.35 -0.67 28.73
N GLU A 453 3.76 -0.43 29.98
CA GLU A 453 2.89 0.11 31.04
C GLU A 453 2.39 1.53 30.76
N GLU A 454 3.11 2.29 29.94
CA GLU A 454 2.75 3.64 29.52
C GLU A 454 1.40 3.69 28.79
N LEU A 455 1.04 2.63 28.06
CA LEU A 455 -0.26 2.52 27.41
C LEU A 455 -1.41 2.50 28.42
N ALA A 456 -1.22 1.89 29.60
CA ALA A 456 -2.24 1.86 30.65
C ALA A 456 -2.51 3.27 31.20
N VAL A 457 -1.46 4.09 31.33
CA VAL A 457 -1.59 5.50 31.74
C VAL A 457 -2.38 6.29 30.70
N LEU A 458 -2.03 6.17 29.42
CA LEU A 458 -2.74 6.86 28.34
C LEU A 458 -4.21 6.45 28.27
N ARG A 459 -4.52 5.15 28.37
CA ARG A 459 -5.90 4.65 28.38
C ARG A 459 -6.72 5.21 29.52
N LYS A 460 -6.12 5.32 30.70
CA LYS A 460 -6.80 5.82 31.90
C LYS A 460 -7.04 7.33 31.81
N GLU A 461 -6.00 8.11 31.52
CA GLU A 461 -6.05 9.57 31.59
C GLU A 461 -6.68 10.22 30.35
N LEU A 462 -6.63 9.55 29.19
CA LEU A 462 -7.25 10.02 27.95
C LEU A 462 -8.56 9.30 27.60
N ALA A 463 -9.13 8.55 28.54
CA ALA A 463 -10.41 7.87 28.38
C ALA A 463 -11.52 8.84 27.94
N GLY A 464 -12.16 8.57 26.81
CA GLY A 464 -13.24 9.40 26.27
C GLY A 464 -12.80 10.72 25.64
N LYS A 465 -11.50 11.03 25.64
CA LYS A 465 -10.91 12.21 24.98
C LYS A 465 -10.12 11.83 23.73
N ALA A 466 -9.32 10.77 23.80
CA ALA A 466 -8.54 10.29 22.67
C ALA A 466 -9.17 9.06 21.99
N GLY A 467 -9.03 9.00 20.67
CA GLY A 467 -9.24 7.77 19.92
C GLY A 467 -8.04 6.83 20.09
N PHE A 468 -8.28 5.53 20.22
CA PHE A 468 -7.23 4.52 20.33
C PHE A 468 -7.21 3.67 19.08
N PHE A 469 -6.02 3.45 18.52
CA PHE A 469 -5.80 2.73 17.28
C PHE A 469 -4.72 1.67 17.47
N TRP A 470 -5.13 0.40 17.57
CA TRP A 470 -4.21 -0.71 17.72
C TRP A 470 -3.54 -1.10 16.40
N MET A 471 -2.23 -1.15 16.43
CA MET A 471 -1.42 -1.71 15.36
C MET A 471 -1.29 -3.22 15.58
N ALA A 472 -2.21 -3.97 14.96
CA ALA A 472 -2.17 -5.43 15.04
C ALA A 472 -0.83 -5.95 14.45
N PRO A 473 -0.07 -6.80 15.17
CA PRO A 473 1.34 -7.08 14.88
C PRO A 473 1.59 -7.89 13.61
N ALA A 474 0.58 -8.58 13.07
CA ALA A 474 0.73 -9.47 11.92
C ALA A 474 -0.41 -9.33 10.92
N THR A 475 -0.17 -9.70 9.67
CA THR A 475 -1.07 -9.48 8.52
C THR A 475 -2.53 -9.84 8.79
N ASN A 476 -2.78 -11.02 9.35
CA ASN A 476 -4.11 -11.52 9.67
C ASN A 476 -4.26 -11.81 11.17
N SER A 477 -3.72 -10.96 12.06
CA SER A 477 -3.79 -11.16 13.51
C SER A 477 -5.23 -11.40 14.01
N ARG A 478 -6.21 -10.65 13.48
CA ARG A 478 -7.62 -10.84 13.84
C ARG A 478 -8.19 -12.16 13.33
N GLY A 479 -7.76 -12.63 12.15
CA GLY A 479 -8.12 -13.97 11.66
C GLY A 479 -7.50 -15.08 12.53
N ALA A 480 -6.27 -14.92 12.97
CA ALA A 480 -5.60 -15.86 13.88
C ALA A 480 -6.33 -15.91 15.24
N LEU A 481 -6.68 -14.75 15.80
CA LEU A 481 -7.52 -14.65 17.01
C LEU A 481 -8.86 -15.37 16.85
N ALA A 482 -9.56 -15.16 15.73
CA ALA A 482 -10.84 -15.81 15.44
C ALA A 482 -10.71 -17.35 15.35
N ALA A 483 -9.57 -17.86 14.90
CA ALA A 483 -9.25 -19.29 14.91
C ALA A 483 -8.77 -19.80 16.31
N GLY A 484 -8.59 -18.91 17.28
CA GLY A 484 -8.04 -19.18 18.61
C GLY A 484 -6.53 -19.47 18.60
N LEU A 485 -5.81 -18.91 17.64
CA LEU A 485 -4.36 -19.08 17.43
C LEU A 485 -3.59 -17.88 17.99
N ASN A 486 -3.88 -17.50 19.24
CA ASN A 486 -3.31 -16.34 19.91
C ASN A 486 -2.38 -16.69 21.10
N GLY A 487 -2.24 -17.99 21.39
CA GLY A 487 -1.45 -18.50 22.51
C GLY A 487 0.06 -18.30 22.37
N ALA A 488 0.75 -18.39 23.51
CA ALA A 488 2.20 -18.41 23.56
C ALA A 488 2.73 -19.83 23.24
N PHE A 489 3.63 -19.92 22.27
CA PHE A 489 4.30 -21.17 21.93
C PHE A 489 5.45 -21.46 22.90
N ASN A 490 5.45 -22.66 23.50
CA ASN A 490 6.53 -23.14 24.35
C ASN A 490 7.48 -24.05 23.56
N ALA A 491 8.54 -23.47 23.01
CA ALA A 491 9.51 -24.20 22.22
C ALA A 491 10.31 -25.25 23.02
N GLU A 492 10.54 -25.04 24.32
CA GLU A 492 11.33 -25.95 25.17
C GLU A 492 10.54 -27.22 25.56
N ALA A 493 9.20 -27.15 25.52
CA ALA A 493 8.34 -28.31 25.74
C ALA A 493 8.09 -29.14 24.46
N ALA A 494 8.32 -28.56 23.28
CA ALA A 494 8.03 -29.22 22.02
C ALA A 494 9.24 -30.01 21.51
N GLN A 495 9.11 -31.34 21.44
CA GLN A 495 10.09 -32.21 20.83
C GLN A 495 9.90 -32.31 19.31
N ASN A 496 8.65 -32.35 18.85
CA ASN A 496 8.33 -32.42 17.43
C ASN A 496 7.42 -31.24 17.07
N VAL A 497 7.85 -30.43 16.10
CA VAL A 497 7.20 -29.16 15.76
C VAL A 497 6.77 -29.16 14.29
N TYR A 498 5.53 -28.73 14.05
CA TYR A 498 5.06 -28.37 12.72
C TYR A 498 4.93 -26.85 12.60
N VAL A 499 5.47 -26.28 11.53
CA VAL A 499 5.44 -24.83 11.27
C VAL A 499 4.78 -24.56 9.92
N LEU A 500 3.63 -23.88 9.91
CA LEU A 500 3.06 -23.26 8.72
C LEU A 500 3.65 -21.86 8.54
N ALA A 501 4.76 -21.76 7.82
CA ALA A 501 5.48 -20.51 7.60
C ALA A 501 4.91 -19.65 6.47
N CYS A 502 4.10 -20.23 5.58
CA CYS A 502 3.60 -19.56 4.38
C CYS A 502 4.78 -19.06 3.50
N ASP A 503 4.77 -17.79 3.12
CA ASP A 503 5.86 -17.07 2.45
C ASP A 503 6.55 -16.06 3.40
N ASP A 504 6.37 -16.25 4.71
CA ASP A 504 6.96 -15.39 5.72
C ASP A 504 8.46 -15.63 5.90
N GLY A 505 9.21 -14.54 5.83
CA GLY A 505 10.66 -14.51 6.08
C GLY A 505 11.03 -13.85 7.41
N LYS A 506 10.08 -13.21 8.10
CA LYS A 506 10.34 -12.49 9.36
C LYS A 506 10.19 -13.45 10.54
N VAL A 507 11.18 -14.29 10.77
CA VAL A 507 11.25 -15.19 11.92
C VAL A 507 12.40 -14.77 12.81
N GLY A 508 12.15 -14.57 14.11
CA GLY A 508 13.19 -14.14 15.05
C GLY A 508 14.26 -15.22 15.30
N ASP A 509 15.52 -14.80 15.36
CA ASP A 509 16.68 -15.68 15.61
C ASP A 509 16.53 -16.52 16.90
N GLU A 510 15.90 -15.95 17.92
CA GLU A 510 15.65 -16.65 19.18
C GLU A 510 14.70 -17.85 18.99
N LEU A 511 13.65 -17.69 18.18
CA LEU A 511 12.73 -18.79 17.88
C LEU A 511 13.44 -19.87 17.06
N LEU A 512 14.22 -19.48 16.04
CA LEU A 512 15.01 -20.42 15.24
C LEU A 512 16.00 -21.21 16.09
N ALA A 513 16.72 -20.54 17.01
CA ALA A 513 17.67 -21.18 17.92
C ALA A 513 16.99 -22.17 18.88
N ARG A 514 15.77 -21.87 19.33
CA ARG A 514 14.97 -22.78 20.16
C ARG A 514 14.46 -23.97 19.35
N LEU A 515 13.91 -23.75 18.15
CA LEU A 515 13.43 -24.81 17.26
C LEU A 515 14.55 -25.79 16.85
N LYS A 516 15.79 -25.31 16.71
CA LYS A 516 16.96 -26.15 16.41
C LYS A 516 17.26 -27.21 17.49
N LYS A 517 16.70 -27.07 18.70
CA LYS A 517 16.83 -28.05 19.78
C LYS A 517 15.75 -29.14 19.74
N ALA A 518 14.70 -28.98 18.93
CA ALA A 518 13.66 -29.99 18.78
C ALA A 518 14.24 -31.25 18.12
N ASN A 519 13.61 -32.40 18.39
CA ASN A 519 13.98 -33.68 17.77
C ASN A 519 13.56 -33.74 16.30
N PHE A 520 12.48 -33.04 15.94
CA PHE A 520 11.98 -32.97 14.58
C PHE A 520 11.27 -31.64 14.30
N VAL A 521 11.59 -31.01 13.17
CA VAL A 521 10.88 -29.82 12.68
C VAL A 521 10.44 -29.99 11.24
N ALA A 522 9.13 -29.98 11.01
CA ALA A 522 8.53 -29.91 9.67
C ALA A 522 8.05 -28.48 9.39
N VAL A 523 8.51 -27.89 8.29
CA VAL A 523 8.16 -26.51 7.91
C VAL A 523 7.45 -26.52 6.57
N GLN A 524 6.22 -26.02 6.54
CA GLN A 524 5.54 -25.68 5.29
C GLN A 524 5.86 -24.24 4.91
N SER A 525 6.72 -24.05 3.90
CA SER A 525 7.28 -22.74 3.52
C SER A 525 7.45 -22.61 2.01
N SER A 526 7.30 -21.38 1.51
CA SER A 526 7.61 -21.03 0.11
C SER A 526 9.11 -20.91 -0.15
N TYR A 527 9.90 -20.69 0.90
CA TYR A 527 11.34 -20.40 0.82
C TYR A 527 12.16 -21.30 1.75
N VAL A 528 13.41 -21.57 1.35
CA VAL A 528 14.38 -22.37 2.11
C VAL A 528 14.87 -21.60 3.33
N GLU A 529 15.22 -20.33 3.17
CA GLU A 529 15.66 -19.44 4.24
C GLU A 529 14.43 -18.88 4.99
N PRO A 530 14.50 -18.74 6.34
CA PRO A 530 15.62 -19.07 7.23
C PRO A 530 15.65 -20.53 7.74
N TRP A 531 14.84 -21.42 7.16
CA TRP A 531 14.56 -22.76 7.69
C TRP A 531 15.67 -23.80 7.46
N ALA A 532 16.63 -23.54 6.57
CA ALA A 532 17.65 -24.49 6.13
C ALA A 532 18.38 -25.21 7.27
N GLU A 533 18.70 -24.50 8.35
CA GLU A 533 19.44 -25.08 9.49
C GLU A 533 18.55 -25.81 10.51
N VAL A 534 17.26 -25.52 10.49
CA VAL A 534 16.30 -25.92 11.53
C VAL A 534 15.41 -27.07 11.06
N ALA A 535 14.94 -27.03 9.81
CA ALA A 535 13.99 -27.99 9.30
C ALA A 535 14.62 -29.36 9.03
N ASP A 536 13.89 -30.41 9.41
CA ASP A 536 14.12 -31.79 8.99
C ASP A 536 13.29 -32.12 7.74
N VAL A 537 12.15 -31.46 7.57
CA VAL A 537 11.32 -31.53 6.37
C VAL A 537 10.88 -30.12 5.97
N VAL A 538 11.01 -29.77 4.68
CA VAL A 538 10.40 -28.56 4.11
C VAL A 538 9.35 -28.95 3.08
N LEU A 539 8.10 -28.60 3.33
CA LEU A 539 6.98 -28.80 2.42
C LEU A 539 6.74 -27.50 1.63
N PRO A 540 6.94 -27.47 0.29
CA PRO A 540 6.75 -26.26 -0.49
C PRO A 540 5.29 -25.79 -0.46
N THR A 541 5.08 -24.48 -0.40
CA THR A 541 3.76 -23.86 -0.51
C THR A 541 3.77 -22.65 -1.43
N VAL A 542 2.58 -22.10 -1.66
CA VAL A 542 2.32 -20.95 -2.54
C VAL A 542 2.83 -19.63 -1.94
N ILE A 543 3.32 -18.72 -2.79
CA ILE A 543 3.66 -17.36 -2.38
C ILE A 543 2.40 -16.46 -2.30
N TRP A 544 2.54 -15.27 -1.71
CA TRP A 544 1.48 -14.26 -1.63
C TRP A 544 0.73 -13.98 -2.95
N ALA A 545 1.41 -14.02 -4.11
CA ALA A 545 0.81 -13.76 -5.42
C ALA A 545 0.05 -14.95 -6.02
N GLU A 546 0.27 -16.14 -5.46
CA GLU A 546 -0.33 -17.42 -5.89
C GLU A 546 -1.50 -17.85 -4.99
N LYS A 547 -1.71 -17.11 -3.91
CA LYS A 547 -2.67 -17.40 -2.85
C LYS A 547 -4.04 -16.77 -3.13
N GLU A 548 -5.10 -17.43 -2.69
CA GLU A 548 -6.47 -16.92 -2.69
C GLU A 548 -7.19 -17.30 -1.40
N GLY A 549 -8.19 -16.51 -1.00
CA GLY A 549 -8.98 -16.73 0.21
C GLY A 549 -9.40 -15.41 0.84
N THR A 550 -9.50 -15.37 2.17
CA THR A 550 -9.83 -14.14 2.90
C THR A 550 -8.85 -13.86 4.04
N ILE A 551 -8.66 -12.58 4.38
CA ILE A 551 -7.98 -12.15 5.61
C ILE A 551 -8.85 -11.14 6.35
N THR A 552 -8.58 -10.92 7.63
CA THR A 552 -9.23 -9.90 8.44
C THR A 552 -8.21 -8.84 8.84
N ASN A 553 -8.37 -7.62 8.33
CA ASN A 553 -7.42 -6.54 8.57
C ASN A 553 -7.51 -5.98 10.00
N LEU A 554 -6.65 -5.01 10.33
CA LEU A 554 -6.58 -4.40 11.66
C LEU A 554 -7.86 -3.68 12.07
N GLU A 555 -8.74 -3.29 11.14
CA GLU A 555 -10.03 -2.66 11.43
C GLU A 555 -11.17 -3.69 11.57
N GLY A 556 -10.87 -4.99 11.48
CA GLY A 556 -11.87 -6.05 11.54
C GLY A 556 -12.62 -6.30 10.23
N ARG A 557 -12.18 -5.71 9.11
CA ARG A 557 -12.80 -5.94 7.79
C ARG A 557 -12.27 -7.23 7.19
N THR A 558 -13.17 -8.10 6.75
CA THR A 558 -12.82 -9.27 5.95
C THR A 558 -12.55 -8.84 4.51
N LEU A 559 -11.32 -9.04 4.05
CA LEU A 559 -10.82 -8.64 2.73
C LEU A 559 -10.53 -9.88 1.88
N LYS A 560 -10.80 -9.78 0.58
CA LYS A 560 -10.55 -10.84 -0.40
C LYS A 560 -9.09 -10.82 -0.83
N VAL A 561 -8.45 -11.98 -0.80
CA VAL A 561 -7.17 -12.25 -1.43
C VAL A 561 -7.43 -13.00 -2.72
N ALA A 562 -6.93 -12.48 -3.83
CA ALA A 562 -7.03 -13.09 -5.15
C ALA A 562 -5.65 -13.44 -5.70
N LYS A 563 -5.58 -14.62 -6.30
CA LYS A 563 -4.41 -15.15 -6.99
C LYS A 563 -4.18 -14.41 -8.32
N ALA A 564 -2.94 -13.98 -8.57
CA ALA A 564 -2.56 -13.27 -9.80
C ALA A 564 -1.64 -14.07 -10.73
N VAL A 565 -1.00 -15.12 -10.22
CA VAL A 565 -0.20 -16.06 -11.00
C VAL A 565 -0.47 -17.48 -10.50
N GLU A 566 -0.41 -18.44 -11.41
CA GLU A 566 -0.48 -19.86 -11.11
C GLU A 566 0.81 -20.36 -10.45
N PRO A 567 0.71 -21.15 -9.36
CA PRO A 567 1.88 -21.78 -8.77
C PRO A 567 2.51 -22.80 -9.72
N PRO A 568 3.83 -23.06 -9.61
CA PRO A 568 4.46 -24.16 -10.32
C PRO A 568 3.76 -25.48 -10.02
N ALA A 569 3.59 -26.35 -11.02
CA ALA A 569 2.75 -27.55 -10.92
C ALA A 569 3.14 -28.53 -9.78
N ALA A 570 4.37 -28.49 -9.28
CA ALA A 570 4.83 -29.33 -8.17
C ALA A 570 4.50 -28.76 -6.78
N VAL A 571 4.14 -27.48 -6.70
CA VAL A 571 3.82 -26.77 -5.46
C VAL A 571 2.34 -26.90 -5.15
N LYS A 572 2.00 -27.20 -3.90
CA LYS A 572 0.63 -27.35 -3.41
C LYS A 572 0.20 -26.14 -2.60
N GLY A 573 -1.11 -25.88 -2.58
CA GLY A 573 -1.68 -24.81 -1.74
C GLY A 573 -1.59 -25.13 -0.25
N GLU A 574 -1.68 -24.10 0.60
CA GLU A 574 -1.53 -24.26 2.05
C GLU A 574 -2.50 -25.28 2.63
N ALA A 575 -3.79 -25.08 2.35
CA ALA A 575 -4.86 -25.96 2.79
C ALA A 575 -4.80 -27.37 2.16
N GLU A 576 -4.20 -27.53 0.98
CA GLU A 576 -4.06 -28.85 0.34
C GLU A 576 -3.09 -29.72 1.13
N VAL A 577 -1.94 -29.17 1.54
CA VAL A 577 -0.96 -29.87 2.36
C VAL A 577 -1.54 -30.25 3.71
N LEU A 578 -2.25 -29.32 4.38
CA LEU A 578 -2.90 -29.61 5.66
C LEU A 578 -3.96 -30.71 5.52
N LYS A 579 -4.78 -30.70 4.46
CA LYS A 579 -5.76 -31.78 4.18
C LYS A 579 -5.07 -33.12 3.94
N ALA A 580 -3.93 -33.14 3.25
CA ALA A 580 -3.18 -34.35 3.01
C ALA A 580 -2.59 -34.95 4.31
N LEU A 581 -2.20 -34.11 5.26
CA LEU A 581 -1.76 -34.53 6.60
C LEU A 581 -2.94 -35.05 7.44
N ILE A 582 -4.08 -34.36 7.43
CA ILE A 582 -5.33 -34.81 8.08
C ILE A 582 -5.67 -36.25 7.65
N GLY A 583 -5.64 -36.52 6.33
CA GLY A 583 -5.93 -37.85 5.79
C GLY A 583 -4.97 -38.95 6.24
N ARG A 584 -3.69 -38.61 6.49
CA ARG A 584 -2.67 -39.56 6.97
C ARG A 584 -2.73 -39.78 8.48
N LEU A 585 -3.08 -38.74 9.24
CA LEU A 585 -3.21 -38.80 10.69
C LEU A 585 -4.55 -39.41 11.14
N GLY A 586 -5.52 -39.52 10.24
CA GLY A 586 -6.85 -40.08 10.55
C GLY A 586 -7.70 -39.19 11.46
N SER A 587 -7.45 -37.88 11.44
CA SER A 587 -8.01 -36.87 12.37
C SER A 587 -9.24 -36.15 11.85
#